data_AF-A0A4R4SQT3-F1
#
_entry.id   AF-A0A4R4SQT3-F1
#
_cell.length_a   1.000
_cell.length_b   1.000
_cell.length_c   1.000
_cell.angle_alpha   90.00
_cell.angle_beta   90.00
_cell.angle_gamma   90.00
#
_symmetry.space_group_name_H-M   'P 1'
#
loop_
_entity.id
_entity.type
_entity.pdbx_description
1 polymer ?
#
loop_
_entity_poly.entity_id
_entity_poly.type
_entity_poly.pdbx_seq_one_letter_code
_entity_poly.pdbx_strand_id
1 'polypeptide(L)'
;MGWEEFLWHVEKRLGLYVGRPRYERAFSMLTGFDLGRGQGELAAFQQWMSARHHGSSLAFWSLVLSETFGDGSNEDGLVSDDDHKRAISNLCRLLREFLGQQVSIADQR
;
A
#
# COMPACT_ATOMS: atom_id res chain seq x y z
N MET A 1 11.82 -11.51 7.71
CA MET A 1 11.59 -10.55 6.61
C MET A 1 11.12 -9.22 7.20
N GLY A 2 11.84 -8.14 6.91
CA GLY A 2 11.44 -6.78 7.31
C GLY A 2 10.46 -6.15 6.30
N TRP A 3 9.88 -5.00 6.65
CA TRP A 3 8.97 -4.27 5.74
C TRP A 3 9.64 -3.85 4.44
N GLU A 4 10.88 -3.38 4.50
CA GLU A 4 11.58 -2.90 3.30
C GLU A 4 11.86 -4.04 2.30
N GLU A 5 12.34 -5.18 2.81
CA GLU A 5 12.50 -6.41 2.03
C GLU A 5 11.17 -6.88 1.43
N PHE A 6 10.10 -6.89 2.23
CA PHE A 6 8.77 -7.28 1.78
C PHE A 6 8.24 -6.36 0.67
N LEU A 7 8.34 -5.04 0.84
CA LEU A 7 7.91 -4.06 -0.16
C LEU A 7 8.71 -4.16 -1.47
N TRP A 8 9.99 -4.51 -1.38
CA TRP A 8 10.79 -4.82 -2.57
C TRP A 8 10.24 -6.04 -3.33
N HIS A 9 9.81 -7.10 -2.63
CA HIS A 9 9.18 -8.25 -3.26
C HIS A 9 7.83 -7.89 -3.92
N VAL A 10 7.00 -7.10 -3.26
CA VAL A 10 5.72 -6.62 -3.83
C VAL A 10 5.96 -5.77 -5.07
N GLU A 11 6.96 -4.88 -5.05
CA GLU A 11 7.19 -3.96 -6.17
C GLU A 11 7.87 -4.65 -7.37
N LYS A 12 8.84 -5.53 -7.12
CA LYS A 12 9.71 -6.08 -8.19
C LYS A 12 9.42 -7.53 -8.55
N ARG A 13 8.75 -8.28 -7.68
CA ARG A 13 8.62 -9.74 -7.79
C ARG A 13 7.20 -10.26 -7.56
N LEU A 14 6.19 -9.41 -7.47
CA LEU A 14 4.80 -9.84 -7.23
C LEU A 14 4.33 -10.92 -8.22
N GLY A 15 4.69 -10.80 -9.50
CA GLY A 15 4.35 -11.81 -10.52
C GLY A 15 4.85 -13.23 -10.21
N LEU A 16 5.95 -13.38 -9.44
CA LEU A 16 6.45 -14.69 -9.02
C LEU A 16 5.52 -15.38 -8.00
N TYR A 17 4.74 -14.60 -7.25
CA TYR A 17 3.86 -15.12 -6.19
C TYR A 17 2.42 -15.30 -6.64
N VAL A 18 1.95 -14.45 -7.58
CA VAL A 18 0.53 -14.39 -7.97
C VAL A 18 0.29 -14.58 -9.47
N GLY A 19 1.34 -14.87 -10.25
CA GLY A 19 1.29 -15.02 -11.70
C GLY A 19 1.18 -13.69 -12.43
N ARG A 20 0.10 -12.93 -12.22
CA ARG A 20 -0.10 -11.60 -12.82
C ARG A 20 -0.07 -10.51 -11.74
N PRO A 21 0.85 -9.53 -11.82
CA PRO A 21 0.97 -8.48 -10.80
C PRO A 21 -0.16 -7.47 -10.95
N ARG A 22 -1.25 -7.71 -10.24
CA ARG A 22 -2.41 -6.82 -10.18
C ARG A 22 -2.47 -6.07 -8.86
N TYR A 23 -3.15 -4.93 -8.87
CA TYR A 23 -3.22 -4.04 -7.72
C TYR A 23 -3.90 -4.71 -6.53
N GLU A 24 -4.98 -5.44 -6.78
CA GLU A 24 -5.70 -6.20 -5.76
C GLU A 24 -4.85 -7.28 -5.11
N ARG A 25 -3.98 -7.89 -5.90
CA ARG A 25 -3.04 -8.91 -5.41
C ARG A 25 -1.98 -8.28 -4.51
N ALA A 26 -1.52 -7.06 -4.81
CA ALA A 26 -0.54 -6.37 -4.01
C ALA A 26 -1.07 -6.00 -2.63
N PHE A 27 -2.24 -5.34 -2.54
CA PHE A 27 -2.80 -5.00 -1.22
C PHE A 27 -3.29 -6.23 -0.45
N SER A 28 -3.72 -7.30 -1.14
CA SER A 28 -4.06 -8.58 -0.48
C SER A 28 -2.82 -9.22 0.14
N MET A 29 -1.68 -9.22 -0.58
CA MET A 29 -0.41 -9.75 -0.05
C MET A 29 0.08 -8.95 1.15
N LEU A 30 -0.04 -7.62 1.10
CA LEU A 30 0.25 -6.71 2.22
C LEU A 30 -0.60 -7.03 3.46
N THR A 31 -1.91 -7.19 3.25
CA THR A 31 -2.85 -7.53 4.33
C THR A 31 -2.49 -8.88 4.95
N GLY A 32 -2.17 -9.89 4.14
CA GLY A 32 -1.73 -11.19 4.65
C GLY A 32 -0.41 -11.13 5.42
N PHE A 33 0.54 -10.30 4.98
CA PHE A 33 1.82 -10.11 5.65
C PHE A 33 1.66 -9.44 7.03
N ASP A 34 0.87 -8.38 7.12
CA ASP A 34 0.56 -7.68 8.37
C ASP A 34 -0.15 -8.61 9.37
N LEU A 35 -1.19 -9.32 8.90
CA LEU A 35 -1.92 -10.32 9.69
C LEU A 35 -1.01 -11.43 10.21
N GLY A 36 -0.11 -11.95 9.38
CA GLY A 36 0.83 -13.00 9.77
C GLY A 36 1.85 -12.56 10.82
N ARG A 37 2.09 -11.25 10.96
CA ARG A 37 2.99 -10.68 11.97
C ARG A 37 2.28 -10.27 13.25
N GLY A 38 0.98 -9.94 13.17
CA GLY A 38 0.18 -9.48 14.30
C GLY A 38 0.64 -8.12 14.86
N GLN A 39 1.26 -7.29 14.02
CA GLN A 39 1.94 -6.04 14.43
C GLN A 39 1.09 -4.78 14.16
N GLY A 40 0.04 -4.87 13.35
CA GLY A 40 -0.99 -3.83 13.20
C GLY A 40 -0.53 -2.55 12.49
N GLU A 41 0.64 -2.56 11.84
CA GLU A 41 1.14 -1.39 11.11
C GLU A 41 0.18 -1.01 9.98
N LEU A 42 -0.52 -1.97 9.38
CA LEU A 42 -1.50 -1.67 8.33
C LEU A 42 -2.74 -0.94 8.87
N ALA A 43 -3.14 -1.18 10.12
CA ALA A 43 -4.21 -0.43 10.77
C ALA A 43 -3.79 1.03 11.04
N ALA A 44 -2.54 1.24 11.46
CA ALA A 44 -1.98 2.58 11.60
C ALA A 44 -1.80 3.27 10.23
N PHE A 45 -1.40 2.54 9.19
CA PHE A 45 -1.34 3.04 7.83
C PHE A 45 -2.71 3.45 7.29
N GLN A 46 -3.76 2.68 7.59
CA GLN A 46 -5.15 3.05 7.26
C GLN A 46 -5.54 4.38 7.91
N GLN A 47 -5.23 4.58 9.20
CA GLN A 47 -5.50 5.84 9.89
C GLN A 47 -4.71 7.01 9.28
N TRP A 48 -3.45 6.78 8.95
CA TRP A 48 -2.58 7.76 8.30
C TRP A 48 -3.13 8.18 6.93
N MET A 49 -3.54 7.24 6.09
CA MET A 49 -4.18 7.54 4.81
C MET A 49 -5.51 8.27 5.01
N SER A 50 -6.35 7.83 5.94
CA SER A 50 -7.63 8.49 6.23
C SER A 50 -7.43 9.95 6.63
N ALA A 51 -6.47 10.24 7.53
CA ALA A 51 -6.15 11.59 7.97
C ALA A 51 -5.69 12.51 6.82
N ARG A 52 -4.90 11.97 5.87
CA ARG A 52 -4.46 12.70 4.66
C ARG A 52 -5.62 13.05 3.74
N HIS A 53 -6.68 12.25 3.75
CA HIS A 53 -7.89 12.43 2.96
C HIS A 53 -9.05 12.98 3.81
N HIS A 54 -8.75 13.94 4.69
CA HIS A 54 -9.74 14.64 5.53
C HIS A 54 -10.64 13.74 6.38
N GLY A 55 -10.12 12.60 6.86
CA GLY A 55 -10.87 11.63 7.65
C GLY A 55 -11.77 10.72 6.84
N SER A 56 -11.48 10.53 5.54
CA SER A 56 -12.23 9.63 4.66
C SER A 56 -12.38 8.22 5.25
N SER A 57 -13.57 7.65 5.12
CA SER A 57 -13.89 6.28 5.56
C SER A 57 -13.51 5.21 4.54
N LEU A 58 -12.94 5.60 3.40
CA LEU A 58 -12.50 4.66 2.39
C LEU A 58 -11.31 3.82 2.90
N ALA A 59 -11.25 2.58 2.45
CA ALA A 59 -10.11 1.72 2.72
C ALA A 59 -8.83 2.29 2.08
N PHE A 60 -7.68 1.98 2.67
CA PHE A 60 -6.40 2.54 2.26
C PHE A 60 -6.10 2.23 0.78
N TRP A 61 -6.49 1.06 0.29
CA TRP A 61 -6.29 0.68 -1.11
C TRP A 61 -7.09 1.58 -2.07
N SER A 62 -8.31 1.97 -1.70
CA SER A 62 -9.08 2.96 -2.47
C SER A 62 -8.44 4.35 -2.40
N LEU A 63 -8.00 4.78 -1.22
CA LEU A 63 -7.34 6.08 -1.04
C LEU A 63 -6.02 6.18 -1.84
N VAL A 64 -5.28 5.08 -1.95
CA VAL A 64 -4.07 5.00 -2.78
C VAL A 64 -4.42 5.18 -4.27
N LEU A 65 -5.54 4.64 -4.74
CA LEU A 65 -5.99 4.88 -6.12
C LEU A 65 -6.36 6.35 -6.34
N SER A 66 -7.05 6.98 -5.38
CA SER A 66 -7.32 8.42 -5.41
C SER A 66 -6.03 9.24 -5.51
N GLU A 67 -4.99 8.91 -4.73
CA GLU A 67 -3.69 9.59 -4.85
C GLU A 67 -2.95 9.29 -6.16
N THR A 68 -3.20 8.14 -6.78
CA THR A 68 -2.48 7.73 -8.00
C THR A 68 -3.07 8.36 -9.26
N PHE A 69 -4.40 8.43 -9.32
CA PHE A 69 -5.17 8.73 -10.54
C PHE A 69 -6.19 9.85 -10.37
N GLY A 70 -6.40 10.36 -9.15
CA GLY A 70 -7.37 11.40 -8.82
C GLY A 70 -8.65 10.87 -8.17
N ASP A 71 -9.44 11.77 -7.61
CA ASP A 71 -10.66 11.42 -6.88
C ASP A 71 -11.68 10.65 -7.75
N GLY A 72 -12.37 9.70 -7.13
CA GLY A 72 -13.33 8.82 -7.80
C GLY A 72 -12.70 7.64 -8.54
N SER A 73 -11.37 7.52 -8.55
CA SER A 73 -10.67 6.36 -9.12
C SER A 73 -10.96 5.09 -8.34
N ASN A 74 -11.13 3.97 -9.05
CA ASN A 74 -11.40 2.66 -8.48
C ASN A 74 -10.67 1.56 -9.28
N GLU A 75 -10.78 0.32 -8.80
CA GLU A 75 -10.08 -0.82 -9.40
C GLU A 75 -10.59 -1.15 -10.82
N ASP A 76 -11.88 -0.91 -11.11
CA ASP A 76 -12.46 -1.12 -12.44
C ASP A 76 -11.83 -0.21 -13.51
N GLY A 77 -11.26 0.92 -13.09
CA GLY A 77 -10.52 1.85 -13.95
C GLY A 77 -9.12 1.37 -14.36
N LEU A 78 -8.59 0.29 -13.76
CA LEU A 78 -7.25 -0.24 -14.06
C LEU A 78 -7.29 -1.17 -15.28
N VAL A 79 -7.31 -0.60 -16.48
CA VAL A 79 -7.48 -1.36 -17.74
C VAL A 79 -6.18 -1.95 -18.26
N SER A 80 -5.03 -1.36 -17.94
CA SER A 80 -3.73 -1.77 -18.45
C SER A 80 -2.80 -2.32 -17.37
N ASP A 81 -1.82 -3.12 -17.80
CA ASP A 81 -0.76 -3.60 -16.90
C ASP A 81 0.05 -2.43 -16.31
N ASP A 82 0.13 -1.30 -17.02
CA ASP A 82 0.84 -0.12 -16.55
C ASP A 82 0.06 0.65 -15.48
N ASP A 83 -1.28 0.66 -15.54
CA ASP A 83 -2.12 1.21 -14.47
C ASP A 83 -1.89 0.45 -13.16
N HIS A 84 -1.90 -0.89 -13.23
CA HIS A 84 -1.60 -1.72 -12.07
C HIS A 84 -0.18 -1.48 -11.54
N LYS A 85 0.85 -1.43 -12.42
CA LYS A 85 2.23 -1.15 -11.99
C LYS A 85 2.35 0.21 -11.30
N ARG A 86 1.66 1.23 -11.81
CA ARG A 86 1.68 2.58 -11.26
C ARG A 86 0.99 2.62 -9.89
N ALA A 87 -0.17 1.97 -9.76
CA ALA A 87 -0.88 1.84 -8.49
C ALA A 87 -0.06 1.08 -7.43
N ILE A 88 0.57 -0.04 -7.81
CA ILE A 88 1.44 -0.84 -6.94
C ILE A 88 2.66 -0.02 -6.51
N SER A 89 3.30 0.68 -7.44
CA SER A 89 4.43 1.55 -7.13
C SER A 89 4.05 2.65 -6.14
N ASN A 90 2.88 3.28 -6.32
CA ASN A 90 2.42 4.30 -5.39
C ASN A 90 2.05 3.74 -4.01
N LEU A 91 1.44 2.55 -3.96
CA LEU A 91 1.17 1.83 -2.70
C LEU A 91 2.47 1.59 -1.91
N CYS A 92 3.50 1.04 -2.56
CA CYS A 92 4.80 0.81 -1.93
C CYS A 92 5.47 2.12 -1.50
N ARG A 93 5.38 3.18 -2.31
CA ARG A 93 5.91 4.50 -1.96
C ARG A 93 5.25 5.06 -0.69
N LEU A 94 3.92 5.02 -0.61
CA LEU A 94 3.17 5.55 0.54
C LEU A 94 3.44 4.76 1.82
N LEU A 95 3.55 3.44 1.72
CA LEU A 95 3.94 2.62 2.88
C LEU A 95 5.36 2.92 3.36
N ARG A 96 6.32 3.13 2.45
CA ARG A 96 7.68 3.56 2.83
C ARG A 96 7.67 4.94 3.51
N GLU A 97 6.89 5.89 2.98
CA GLU A 97 6.73 7.21 3.58
C GLU A 97 6.19 7.11 5.01
N PHE A 98 5.12 6.34 5.20
CA PHE A 98 4.53 6.10 6.52
C PHE A 98 5.53 5.45 7.49
N LEU A 99 6.18 4.36 7.08
CA LEU A 99 7.14 3.64 7.92
C LEU A 99 8.35 4.51 8.30
N GLY A 100 8.86 5.32 7.36
CA GLY A 100 9.95 6.25 7.62
C GLY A 100 9.58 7.32 8.65
N GLN A 101 8.34 7.81 8.63
CA GLN A 101 7.84 8.75 9.65
C GLN A 101 7.75 8.09 11.04
N GLN A 102 7.34 6.82 11.13
CA GLN A 102 7.27 6.12 12.41
C GLN A 102 8.65 5.93 13.04
N VAL A 103 9.67 5.59 12.26
CA VAL A 103 11.05 5.46 12.75
C VAL A 103 11.56 6.81 13.29
N SER A 104 11.32 7.90 12.55
CA SER A 104 11.73 9.24 13.00
C SER A 104 11.03 9.69 14.29
N ILE A 105 9.79 9.26 14.55
CA ILE A 105 9.07 9.58 15.79
C ILE A 105 9.59 8.73 16.96
N ALA A 106 9.96 7.47 16.71
CA ALA A 106 10.51 6.58 17.72
C ALA A 106 11.90 7.03 18.20
N ASP A 107 12.75 7.55 17.30
CA ASP A 107 14.10 8.03 17.63
C ASP A 107 14.11 9.37 18.39
N GLN A 108 12.98 10.07 18.48
CA GLN A 108 12.82 11.35 19.18
C GLN A 108 12.25 11.23 20.60
N ARG A 109 11.98 10.00 21.07
CA ARG A 109 11.46 9.71 22.42
C ARG A 109 12.55 9.09 23.31
#